data_AF-A0A2J0N0Y4-F1
#
_entry.id   AF-A0A2J0N0Y4-F1
#
_cell.length_a   1.000
_cell.length_b   1.000
_cell.length_c   1.000
_cell.angle_alpha   90.00
_cell.angle_beta   90.00
_cell.angle_gamma   90.00
#
_symmetry.space_group_name_H-M   'P 1'
#
loop_
_entity.id
_entity.type
_entity.pdbx_description
1 polymer ?
#
loop_
_entity_poly.entity_id
_entity_poly.type
_entity_poly.pdbx_seq_one_letter_code
_entity_poly.pdbx_strand_id
1 'polypeptide(L)'
;MKKSKIILIFVFCILNLIYGCTKKQEANKQDEIIPVKVTRVELKDIYKTLEYVGDIKAMEEVVIYPKVSGKIIEKIKQDGSVVEKGDAIFYIDRDEVGLKFEKAPVESPIDGVVGRIYVDIGANVTTQTPVSLVISMNKVKIGLNVPEKYVASVSVGQKARIYVDAYPSKEFEGLVTK
;
A
#
# COMPACT_ATOMS: atom_id res chain seq x y z
N MET A 1 -13.00 107.84 -28.51
CA MET A 1 -12.14 106.62 -28.49
C MET A 1 -12.42 105.64 -27.32
N LYS A 2 -13.58 105.68 -26.63
CA LYS A 2 -13.89 104.78 -25.48
C LYS A 2 -14.80 103.57 -25.82
N LYS A 3 -15.63 103.63 -26.87
CA LYS A 3 -16.59 102.55 -27.22
C LYS A 3 -15.95 101.33 -27.92
N SER A 4 -14.87 101.52 -28.69
CA SER A 4 -14.15 100.42 -29.36
C SER A 4 -13.40 99.49 -28.38
N LYS A 5 -12.89 100.02 -27.26
CA LYS A 5 -12.19 99.22 -26.24
C LYS A 5 -13.14 98.31 -25.45
N ILE A 6 -14.41 98.71 -25.27
CA ILE A 6 -15.42 97.91 -24.58
C ILE A 6 -15.84 96.71 -25.44
N ILE A 7 -15.97 96.90 -26.76
CA ILE A 7 -16.27 95.80 -27.70
C ILE A 7 -15.11 94.80 -27.76
N LEU A 8 -13.85 95.27 -27.72
CA LEU A 8 -12.67 94.39 -27.72
C LEU A 8 -12.56 93.54 -26.44
N ILE A 9 -12.93 94.10 -25.28
CA ILE A 9 -12.95 93.39 -23.99
C ILE A 9 -14.09 92.35 -23.94
N PHE A 10 -15.25 92.67 -24.51
CA PHE A 10 -16.38 91.74 -24.58
C PHE A 10 -16.09 90.55 -25.50
N VAL A 11 -15.42 90.77 -26.64
CA VAL A 11 -14.99 89.71 -27.56
C VAL A 11 -13.91 88.83 -26.91
N PHE A 12 -12.99 89.40 -26.12
CA PHE A 12 -11.96 88.63 -25.41
C PHE A 12 -12.55 87.78 -24.25
N CYS A 13 -13.60 88.26 -23.58
CA CYS A 13 -14.35 87.48 -22.59
C CYS A 13 -15.17 86.34 -23.22
N ILE A 14 -15.77 86.58 -24.39
CA ILE A 14 -16.51 85.54 -25.12
C ILE A 14 -15.54 84.48 -25.68
N LEU A 15 -14.34 84.88 -26.13
CA LEU A 15 -13.32 83.95 -26.61
C LEU A 15 -12.79 83.02 -25.49
N ASN A 16 -12.70 83.50 -24.25
CA ASN A 16 -12.30 82.69 -23.09
C ASN A 16 -13.43 81.77 -22.58
N LEU A 17 -14.70 82.08 -22.86
CA LEU A 17 -15.84 81.23 -22.48
C LEU A 17 -15.97 79.98 -23.37
N ILE A 18 -15.44 80.01 -24.60
CA ILE A 18 -15.57 78.91 -25.57
C ILE A 18 -14.44 77.87 -25.41
N TYR A 19 -13.25 78.27 -24.97
CA TYR A 19 -12.15 77.32 -24.71
C TYR A 19 -12.32 76.51 -23.41
N GLY A 20 -13.31 76.85 -22.56
CA GLY A 20 -13.51 76.24 -21.24
C GLY A 20 -14.35 74.96 -21.20
N CYS A 21 -14.87 74.48 -22.33
CA CYS A 21 -15.73 73.28 -22.37
C CYS A 21 -15.30 72.26 -23.42
N THR A 22 -14.14 71.63 -23.23
CA THR A 22 -13.83 70.30 -23.80
C THR A 22 -12.78 69.59 -22.94
N LYS A 23 -13.17 69.20 -21.72
CA LYS A 23 -12.58 68.03 -21.07
C LYS A 23 -13.55 67.46 -20.04
N LYS A 24 -14.59 66.80 -20.56
CA LYS A 24 -15.34 65.81 -19.79
C LYS A 24 -14.35 64.68 -19.51
N GLN A 25 -13.77 64.69 -18.31
CA GLN A 25 -12.98 63.57 -17.83
C GLN A 25 -13.92 62.37 -17.71
N GLU A 26 -13.86 61.50 -18.71
CA GLU A 26 -14.27 60.12 -18.54
C GLU A 26 -13.41 59.57 -17.40
N ALA A 27 -14.05 59.27 -16.28
CA ALA A 27 -13.44 58.52 -15.21
C ALA A 27 -13.06 57.16 -15.79
N ASN A 28 -11.81 57.05 -16.25
CA ASN A 28 -11.20 55.79 -16.62
C ASN A 28 -11.02 54.97 -15.33
N LYS A 29 -12.11 54.33 -14.88
CA LYS A 29 -12.01 53.09 -14.13
C LYS A 29 -11.49 52.07 -15.11
N GLN A 30 -10.18 52.01 -15.20
CA GLN A 30 -9.48 50.85 -15.71
C GLN A 30 -9.91 49.72 -14.78
N ASP A 31 -10.96 48.98 -15.15
CA ASP A 31 -11.28 47.72 -14.48
C ASP A 31 -10.05 46.83 -14.71
N GLU A 32 -9.21 46.79 -13.68
CA GLU A 32 -7.99 45.99 -13.65
C GLU A 32 -8.47 44.53 -13.68
N ILE A 33 -8.60 43.98 -14.88
CA ILE A 33 -9.04 42.62 -15.11
C ILE A 33 -8.00 41.68 -14.52
N ILE A 34 -8.19 41.33 -13.25
CA ILE A 34 -7.43 40.28 -12.58
C ILE A 34 -7.80 38.98 -13.31
N PRO A 35 -6.87 38.38 -14.08
CA PRO A 35 -7.18 37.20 -14.85
C PRO A 35 -7.39 36.02 -13.90
N VAL A 36 -8.59 35.46 -13.94
CA VAL A 36 -8.94 34.28 -13.15
C VAL A 36 -8.96 33.03 -14.02
N LYS A 37 -8.39 31.95 -13.51
CA LYS A 37 -8.40 30.65 -14.16
C LYS A 37 -9.75 29.98 -13.90
N VAL A 38 -10.65 30.03 -14.88
CA VAL A 38 -11.94 29.33 -14.82
C VAL A 38 -11.80 27.89 -15.34
N THR A 39 -12.63 26.99 -14.81
CA THR A 39 -12.81 25.63 -15.35
C THR A 39 -14.29 25.30 -15.40
N ARG A 40 -14.70 24.47 -16.37
CA ARG A 40 -16.09 24.01 -16.48
C ARG A 40 -16.35 22.92 -15.45
N VAL A 41 -17.48 23.00 -14.75
CA VAL A 41 -17.86 22.01 -13.74
C VAL A 41 -18.31 20.73 -14.43
N GLU A 42 -17.78 19.59 -13.98
CA GLU A 42 -18.14 18.24 -14.43
C GLU A 42 -18.51 17.40 -13.22
N LEU A 43 -19.58 16.60 -13.32
CA LEU A 43 -19.90 15.60 -12.30
C LEU A 43 -18.88 14.47 -12.38
N LYS A 44 -18.13 14.26 -11.29
CA LYS A 44 -17.15 13.18 -11.15
C LYS A 44 -17.27 12.55 -9.77
N ASP A 45 -17.07 11.25 -9.73
CA ASP A 45 -16.97 10.52 -8.47
C ASP A 45 -15.65 10.88 -7.77
N ILE A 46 -15.73 11.15 -6.47
CA ILE A 46 -14.56 11.40 -5.63
C ILE A 46 -14.31 10.14 -4.81
N TYR A 47 -13.23 9.44 -5.13
CA TYR A 47 -12.80 8.26 -4.38
C TYR A 47 -11.77 8.65 -3.33
N LYS A 48 -11.95 8.17 -2.10
CA LYS A 48 -10.96 8.29 -1.02
C LYS A 48 -10.17 7.00 -0.93
N THR A 49 -8.88 7.06 -1.25
CA THR A 49 -7.96 5.93 -1.09
C THR A 49 -7.35 5.98 0.30
N LEU A 50 -7.19 4.82 0.93
CA LEU A 50 -6.41 4.66 2.15
C LEU A 50 -5.10 3.96 1.80
N GLU A 51 -3.98 4.55 2.20
CA GLU A 51 -2.66 3.99 2.00
C GLU A 51 -2.14 3.47 3.33
N TYR A 52 -1.80 2.18 3.36
CA TYR A 52 -1.27 1.49 4.52
C TYR A 52 -0.11 0.60 4.13
N VAL A 53 0.80 0.42 5.08
CA VAL A 53 1.86 -0.58 4.99
C VAL A 53 1.37 -1.85 5.67
N GLY A 54 1.68 -2.99 5.07
CA GLY A 54 1.35 -4.31 5.59
C GLY A 54 2.45 -5.32 5.32
N ASP A 55 2.39 -6.43 6.03
CA ASP A 55 3.34 -7.53 5.92
C ASP A 55 2.80 -8.61 4.99
N ILE A 56 3.67 -9.14 4.14
CA ILE A 56 3.35 -10.32 3.31
C ILE A 56 3.44 -11.55 4.20
N LYS A 57 2.36 -12.34 4.23
CA LYS A 57 2.29 -13.61 4.95
C LYS A 57 1.97 -14.74 3.98
N ALA A 58 2.54 -15.91 4.26
CA ALA A 58 2.14 -17.14 3.59
C ALA A 58 0.65 -17.40 3.86
N MET A 59 -0.06 -17.93 2.87
CA MET A 59 -1.45 -18.31 3.06
C MET A 59 -1.56 -19.58 3.91
N GLU A 60 -0.64 -20.51 3.72
CA GLU A 60 -0.54 -21.76 4.48
C GLU A 60 0.84 -21.85 5.15
N GLU A 61 0.82 -22.08 6.46
CA GLU A 61 1.99 -22.25 7.31
C GLU A 61 1.67 -23.35 8.32
N VAL A 62 2.49 -24.40 8.35
CA VAL A 62 2.24 -25.57 9.20
C VAL A 62 3.49 -25.91 9.99
N VAL A 63 3.33 -25.94 11.32
CA VAL A 63 4.33 -26.48 12.23
C VAL A 63 4.21 -28.00 12.24
N ILE A 64 5.33 -28.66 11.97
CA ILE A 64 5.44 -30.11 11.88
C ILE A 64 5.82 -30.66 13.26
N TYR A 65 5.10 -31.71 13.63
CA TYR A 65 5.35 -32.50 14.83
C TYR A 65 5.65 -33.95 14.42
N PRO A 66 6.53 -34.64 15.14
CA PRO A 66 6.83 -36.02 14.84
C PRO A 66 5.67 -36.92 15.28
N LYS A 67 5.45 -38.02 14.55
CA LYS A 67 4.38 -38.99 14.88
C LYS A 67 4.75 -39.90 16.05
N VAL A 68 6.03 -40.00 16.38
CA VAL A 68 6.58 -40.88 17.41
C VAL A 68 7.66 -40.14 18.19
N SER A 69 7.83 -40.52 19.46
CA SER A 69 8.91 -40.00 20.30
C SER A 69 10.21 -40.76 20.03
N GLY A 70 11.33 -40.07 20.12
CA GLY A 70 12.63 -40.66 19.88
C GLY A 70 13.74 -39.64 19.66
N LYS A 71 14.87 -40.12 19.14
CA LYS A 71 16.05 -39.30 18.87
C LYS A 71 16.17 -38.98 17.38
N ILE A 72 16.42 -37.71 17.05
CA ILE A 72 16.73 -37.31 15.66
C ILE A 72 18.09 -37.90 15.29
N ILE A 73 18.12 -38.78 14.29
CA ILE A 73 19.35 -39.42 13.81
C ILE A 73 19.89 -38.78 12.55
N GLU A 74 19.01 -38.19 11.73
CA GLU A 74 19.37 -37.71 10.41
C GLU A 74 18.48 -36.53 10.01
N LYS A 75 19.10 -35.52 9.39
CA LYS A 75 18.46 -34.32 8.85
C LYS A 75 18.65 -34.33 7.34
N ILE A 76 17.56 -34.56 6.60
CA ILE A 76 17.57 -34.71 5.13
C ILE A 76 17.46 -33.34 4.45
N LYS A 77 16.65 -32.45 5.03
CA LYS A 77 16.37 -31.11 4.50
C LYS A 77 16.85 -30.04 5.49
N GLN A 78 17.24 -28.89 4.96
CA GLN A 78 17.72 -27.75 5.72
C GLN A 78 16.74 -26.57 5.60
N ASP A 79 16.94 -25.53 6.41
CA ASP A 79 16.21 -24.27 6.27
C ASP A 79 16.38 -23.71 4.86
N GLY A 80 15.27 -23.24 4.26
CA GLY A 80 15.21 -22.78 2.89
C GLY A 80 15.07 -23.88 1.84
N SER A 81 15.07 -25.16 2.22
CA SER A 81 14.88 -26.27 1.27
C SER A 81 13.44 -26.34 0.78
N VAL A 82 13.27 -26.60 -0.51
CA VAL A 82 11.95 -26.91 -1.10
C VAL A 82 11.57 -28.36 -0.73
N VAL A 83 10.31 -28.53 -0.35
CA VAL A 83 9.72 -29.81 0.04
C VAL A 83 8.34 -29.98 -0.58
N GLU A 84 8.05 -31.20 -1.00
CA GLU A 84 6.71 -31.62 -1.41
C GLU A 84 6.00 -32.34 -0.26
N LYS A 85 4.68 -32.45 -0.35
CA LYS A 85 3.87 -33.19 0.61
C LYS A 85 4.31 -34.66 0.62
N GLY A 86 4.67 -35.15 1.80
CA GLY A 86 5.22 -36.50 1.99
C GLY A 86 6.74 -36.56 1.99
N ASP A 87 7.46 -35.49 1.63
CA ASP A 87 8.92 -35.48 1.71
C ASP A 87 9.38 -35.58 3.15
N ALA A 88 10.26 -36.54 3.43
CA ALA A 88 10.92 -36.68 4.71
C ALA A 88 11.92 -35.52 4.93
N ILE A 89 11.77 -34.84 6.07
CA ILE A 89 12.65 -33.77 6.54
C ILE A 89 13.68 -34.33 7.52
N PHE A 90 13.25 -35.25 8.38
CA PHE A 90 14.10 -35.94 9.37
C PHE A 90 13.81 -37.43 9.42
N TYR A 91 14.78 -38.18 9.94
CA TYR A 91 14.55 -39.50 10.47
C TYR A 91 14.71 -39.52 11.99
N ILE A 92 13.79 -40.20 12.65
CA ILE A 92 13.78 -40.44 14.10
C ILE A 92 14.07 -41.91 14.34
N ASP A 93 14.96 -42.17 15.30
CA ASP A 93 15.09 -43.47 15.95
C ASP A 93 14.09 -43.54 17.10
N ARG A 94 13.14 -44.48 17.03
CA ARG A 94 11.99 -44.55 17.94
C ARG A 94 12.42 -45.15 19.27
N ASP A 95 11.98 -44.55 20.37
CA ASP A 95 12.20 -45.11 21.72
C ASP A 95 11.19 -46.25 22.04
N GLU A 96 10.81 -47.06 21.05
CA GLU A 96 9.86 -48.16 21.20
C GLU A 96 10.56 -49.52 21.27
N VAL A 97 10.26 -50.29 22.32
CA VAL A 97 10.85 -51.61 22.55
C VAL A 97 10.33 -52.59 21.50
N GLY A 98 11.20 -53.02 20.59
CA GLY A 98 10.91 -54.05 19.58
C GLY A 98 10.98 -53.59 18.12
N LEU A 99 11.06 -52.28 17.86
CA LEU A 99 11.13 -51.70 16.50
C LEU A 99 12.53 -51.14 16.16
N LYS A 100 13.59 -51.82 16.59
CA LYS A 100 14.98 -51.32 16.56
C LYS A 100 15.58 -51.05 15.16
N PHE A 101 14.86 -51.33 14.06
CA PHE A 101 15.44 -51.28 12.71
C PHE A 101 14.67 -50.39 11.73
N GLU A 102 13.55 -49.77 12.12
CA GLU A 102 12.77 -48.91 11.23
C GLU A 102 12.82 -47.44 11.66
N LYS A 103 13.61 -46.65 10.92
CA LYS A 103 13.63 -45.18 11.07
C LYS A 103 12.22 -44.63 10.82
N ALA A 104 11.76 -43.72 11.68
CA ALA A 104 10.49 -43.02 11.47
C ALA A 104 10.74 -41.75 10.63
N PRO A 105 10.17 -41.62 9.42
CA PRO A 105 10.25 -40.37 8.68
C PRO A 105 9.32 -39.32 9.32
N VAL A 106 9.82 -38.09 9.43
CA VAL A 106 9.02 -36.91 9.71
C VAL A 106 8.82 -36.17 8.39
N GLU A 107 7.59 -36.21 7.89
CA GLU A 107 7.25 -35.76 6.54
C GLU A 107 6.57 -34.39 6.55
N SER A 108 6.72 -33.65 5.45
CA SER A 108 5.96 -32.42 5.23
C SER A 108 4.49 -32.72 4.94
N PRO A 109 3.52 -32.08 5.62
CA PRO A 109 2.09 -32.25 5.32
C PRO A 109 1.62 -31.45 4.10
N ILE A 110 2.41 -30.48 3.63
CA ILE A 110 2.09 -29.55 2.54
C ILE A 110 3.30 -29.33 1.62
N ASP A 111 3.04 -28.81 0.42
CA ASP A 111 4.08 -28.35 -0.50
C ASP A 111 4.55 -26.95 -0.13
N GLY A 112 5.87 -26.73 -0.08
CA GLY A 112 6.40 -25.42 0.25
C GLY A 112 7.90 -25.40 0.50
N VAL A 113 8.31 -24.49 1.37
CA VAL A 113 9.70 -24.28 1.76
C VAL A 113 9.81 -24.51 3.26
N VAL A 114 10.87 -25.18 3.69
CA VAL A 114 11.24 -25.29 5.10
C VAL A 114 11.61 -23.90 5.60
N GLY A 115 10.72 -23.27 6.36
CA GLY A 115 10.92 -21.94 6.90
C GLY A 115 11.93 -21.94 8.05
N ARG A 116 11.76 -22.88 8.99
CA ARG A 116 12.67 -23.02 10.13
C ARG A 116 12.72 -24.46 10.63
N ILE A 117 13.88 -24.89 11.07
CA ILE A 117 14.10 -26.12 11.82
C ILE A 117 14.31 -25.75 13.29
N TYR A 118 13.58 -26.42 14.19
CA TYR A 118 13.63 -26.18 15.63
C TYR A 118 14.56 -27.16 16.36
N VAL A 119 15.00 -28.23 15.70
CA VAL A 119 15.74 -29.34 16.31
C VAL A 119 16.97 -29.71 15.51
N ASP A 120 17.99 -30.20 16.20
CA ASP A 120 19.22 -30.69 15.61
C ASP A 120 19.38 -32.19 15.73
N ILE A 121 20.33 -32.72 14.96
CA ILE A 121 20.70 -34.13 15.04
C ILE A 121 21.17 -34.44 16.46
N GLY A 122 20.64 -35.52 17.02
CA GLY A 122 20.90 -35.95 18.38
C GLY A 122 19.90 -35.44 19.42
N ALA A 123 19.00 -34.53 19.05
CA ALA A 123 17.95 -34.07 19.94
C ALA A 123 16.90 -35.17 20.21
N ASN A 124 16.41 -35.23 21.44
CA ASN A 124 15.24 -36.05 21.79
C ASN A 124 13.98 -35.24 21.52
N VAL A 125 13.04 -35.83 20.79
CA VAL A 125 11.79 -35.20 20.39
C VAL A 125 10.61 -36.08 20.79
N THR A 126 9.49 -35.45 21.06
CA THR A 126 8.23 -36.12 21.38
C THR A 126 7.15 -35.66 20.39
N THR A 127 5.99 -36.32 20.40
CA THR A 127 4.84 -35.93 19.56
C THR A 127 4.33 -34.50 19.81
N GLN A 128 4.76 -33.85 20.89
CA GLN A 128 4.43 -32.47 21.23
C GLN A 128 5.56 -31.48 20.88
N THR A 129 6.74 -31.98 20.52
CA THR A 129 7.91 -31.17 20.20
C THR A 129 7.83 -30.71 18.74
N PRO A 130 7.77 -29.40 18.45
CA PRO A 130 7.83 -28.91 17.08
C PRO A 130 9.22 -29.16 16.50
N VAL A 131 9.30 -29.76 15.32
CA VAL A 131 10.60 -30.11 14.68
C VAL A 131 10.96 -29.19 13.53
N SER A 132 9.96 -28.73 12.77
CA SER A 132 10.16 -27.81 11.66
C SER A 132 8.88 -27.04 11.34
N LEU A 133 9.04 -25.94 10.63
CA LEU A 133 8.00 -25.11 10.08
C LEU A 133 8.09 -25.16 8.55
N VAL A 134 7.00 -25.51 7.88
CA VAL A 134 6.90 -25.43 6.41
C VAL A 134 5.89 -24.36 6.03
N ILE A 135 6.29 -23.50 5.09
CA ILE A 135 5.50 -22.38 4.59
C ILE A 135 5.25 -22.53 3.09
N SER A 136 4.00 -22.36 2.66
CA SER A 136 3.64 -22.34 1.25
C SER A 136 3.54 -20.90 0.73
N MET A 137 4.45 -20.53 -0.17
CA MET A 137 4.46 -19.21 -0.83
C MET A 137 3.67 -19.18 -2.16
N ASN A 138 3.01 -20.28 -2.54
CA ASN A 138 2.20 -20.35 -3.76
C ASN A 138 1.07 -19.32 -3.79
N LYS A 139 0.50 -19.03 -2.62
CA LYS A 139 -0.49 -17.98 -2.40
C LYS A 139 -0.08 -17.22 -1.16
N VAL A 140 -0.12 -15.90 -1.24
CA VAL A 140 0.23 -15.00 -0.14
C VAL A 140 -0.96 -14.11 0.19
N LYS A 141 -1.01 -13.67 1.43
CA LYS A 141 -1.96 -12.67 1.91
C LYS A 141 -1.19 -11.50 2.51
N ILE A 142 -1.81 -10.33 2.55
CA ILE A 142 -1.20 -9.14 3.15
C ILE A 142 -1.94 -8.84 4.44
N GLY A 143 -1.20 -8.87 5.54
CA GLY A 143 -1.70 -8.44 6.84
C GLY A 143 -1.42 -6.95 7.01
N LEU A 144 -2.46 -6.14 7.15
CA LEU A 144 -2.33 -4.72 7.50
C LEU A 144 -3.22 -4.39 8.71
N ASN A 145 -2.79 -3.40 9.49
CA ASN A 145 -3.54 -2.91 10.63
C ASN A 145 -4.24 -1.60 10.27
N VAL A 146 -5.56 -1.63 10.09
CA VAL A 146 -6.36 -0.44 9.81
C VAL A 146 -6.82 0.17 11.13
N PRO A 147 -6.55 1.45 11.41
CA PRO A 147 -7.07 2.13 12.59
C PRO A 147 -8.59 2.10 12.66
N GLU A 148 -9.15 1.94 13.86
CA GLU A 148 -10.59 1.81 14.10
C GLU A 148 -11.42 2.91 13.44
N LYS A 149 -10.96 4.17 13.48
CA LYS A 149 -11.63 5.30 12.83
C LYS A 149 -11.87 5.13 11.32
N TYR A 150 -11.15 4.23 10.66
CA TYR A 150 -11.28 3.96 9.22
C TYR A 150 -11.84 2.57 8.91
N VAL A 151 -12.07 1.72 9.93
CA VAL A 151 -12.58 0.36 9.73
C VAL A 151 -13.95 0.37 9.04
N ALA A 152 -14.79 1.38 9.33
CA ALA A 152 -16.11 1.55 8.72
C ALA A 152 -16.06 1.86 7.20
N SER A 153 -14.91 2.30 6.68
CA SER A 153 -14.72 2.57 5.25
C SER A 153 -14.20 1.34 4.48
N VAL A 154 -13.82 0.28 5.20
CA VAL A 154 -13.25 -0.94 4.62
C VAL A 154 -14.32 -2.03 4.58
N SER A 155 -14.40 -2.77 3.49
CA SER A 155 -15.38 -3.84 3.28
C SER A 155 -14.77 -5.03 2.56
N VAL A 156 -15.24 -6.24 2.88
CA VAL A 156 -14.80 -7.48 2.23
C VAL A 156 -15.14 -7.40 0.74
N GLY A 157 -14.19 -7.78 -0.12
CA GLY A 157 -14.32 -7.72 -1.58
C GLY A 157 -13.92 -6.39 -2.21
N GLN A 158 -13.53 -5.38 -1.42
CA GLN A 158 -12.94 -4.16 -1.98
C GLN A 158 -11.63 -4.50 -2.71
N LYS A 159 -11.44 -3.86 -3.87
CA LYS A 159 -10.19 -3.95 -4.62
C LYS A 159 -9.11 -3.13 -3.92
N ALA A 160 -7.94 -3.73 -3.73
CA ALA A 160 -6.75 -3.10 -3.22
C ALA A 160 -5.65 -3.16 -4.28
N ARG A 161 -4.95 -2.04 -4.45
CA ARG A 161 -3.70 -1.99 -5.22
C ARG A 161 -2.54 -2.19 -4.27
N ILE A 162 -1.64 -3.08 -4.65
CA ILE A 162 -0.53 -3.51 -3.82
C ILE A 162 0.76 -3.19 -4.56
N TYR A 163 1.65 -2.52 -3.85
CA TYR A 163 2.99 -2.19 -4.30
C TYR A 163 3.98 -2.89 -3.37
N VAL A 164 5.04 -3.46 -3.94
CA VAL A 164 6.09 -4.14 -3.18
C VAL A 164 7.44 -3.59 -3.59
N ASP A 165 8.28 -3.30 -2.61
CA ASP A 165 9.60 -2.70 -2.85
C ASP A 165 10.52 -3.60 -3.70
N ALA A 166 10.32 -4.91 -3.61
CA ALA A 166 11.05 -5.90 -4.41
C ALA A 166 10.74 -5.79 -5.92
N TYR A 167 9.57 -5.25 -6.30
CA TYR A 167 9.14 -5.08 -7.69
C TYR A 167 8.46 -3.71 -7.90
N PRO A 168 9.22 -2.59 -7.89
CA PRO A 168 8.64 -1.24 -7.89
C PRO A 168 7.79 -0.91 -9.12
N SER A 169 8.05 -1.56 -10.26
CA SER A 169 7.33 -1.34 -11.51
C SER A 169 6.10 -2.22 -11.68
N LYS A 170 5.83 -3.14 -10.75
CA LYS A 170 4.73 -4.10 -10.85
C LYS A 170 3.66 -3.77 -9.82
N GLU A 171 2.47 -3.48 -10.34
CA GLU A 171 1.26 -3.37 -9.53
C GLU A 171 0.59 -4.73 -9.41
N PHE A 172 0.20 -5.10 -8.18
CA PHE A 172 -0.59 -6.29 -7.92
C PHE A 172 -2.00 -5.87 -7.48
N GLU A 173 -3.01 -6.55 -8.01
CA GLU A 173 -4.38 -6.38 -7.55
C GLU A 173 -4.73 -7.46 -6.51
N GLY A 174 -5.42 -7.05 -5.45
CA GLY A 174 -5.91 -7.95 -4.41
C GLY A 174 -7.33 -7.58 -3.99
N LEU A 175 -7.96 -8.49 -3.24
CA LEU A 175 -9.26 -8.28 -2.62
C LEU A 175 -9.11 -8.28 -1.10
N VAL A 176 -9.80 -7.36 -0.44
CA VAL A 176 -9.89 -7.34 1.02
C VAL A 176 -10.67 -8.57 1.48
N THR A 177 -10.05 -9.39 2.32
CA THR A 177 -10.63 -10.58 2.95
C THR A 177 -10.55 -10.45 4.47
N LYS A 178 -11.40 -11.20 5.18
CA LYS A 178 -11.48 -11.20 6.65
C LYS A 178 -10.51 -12.19 7.26
#